data_AF-A0AAX4EX90-F1
#
_entry.id   AF-A0AAX4EX90-F1
#
_cell.length_a   1.000
_cell.length_b   1.000
_cell.length_c   1.000
_cell.angle_alpha   90.00
_cell.angle_beta   90.00
_cell.angle_gamma   90.00
#
_symmetry.space_group_name_H-M   'P 1'
#
loop_
_entity.id
_entity.type
_entity.pdbx_description
1 polymer ?
#
loop_
_entity_poly.entity_id
_entity_poly.type
_entity_poly.pdbx_seq_one_letter_code
_entity_poly.pdbx_strand_id
1 'polypeptide(L)'
;MTIIEAIINVLKEHGKPLSHKDIYDYIINKEYYSFGAKDPVAVVRGEIRKHCYGIDFPSASPRKIFIEVKSVGQSKPLYDLWQGQVSNVSSLKVEKATKDQLPEEIIHGKYLEHIKTIKNQLLDAINSSDPAFFERLVVTLLLKMGYGWHESEAGKVIGGAGDEGIDGIINEDKLGLEKIYIQAKRYNNKKVPPSEIREFIGSMNQKGAHKGVFFSSSYFTEQAMNSAEKAQGMNITLIDGEQLCEYLVQNGMGVAKVSTYELYEIDRNFFDL
;
A
#
# COMPACT_ATOMS: atom_id res chain seq x y z
N MET A 1 30.19 7.46 20.42
CA MET A 1 28.76 7.21 20.63
C MET A 1 27.99 7.97 19.58
N THR A 2 27.01 7.35 18.93
CA THR A 2 26.09 8.02 18.00
C THR A 2 24.89 8.64 18.73
N ILE A 3 24.13 9.51 18.07
CA ILE A 3 22.90 10.09 18.65
C ILE A 3 21.89 8.98 19.00
N ILE A 4 21.73 7.99 18.11
CA ILE A 4 20.84 6.85 18.33
C ILE A 4 21.26 6.04 19.55
N GLU A 5 22.57 5.75 19.71
CA GLU A 5 23.09 5.05 20.90
C GLU A 5 22.84 5.83 22.19
N ALA A 6 23.02 7.16 22.16
CA ALA A 6 22.73 8.02 23.30
C ALA A 6 21.25 7.96 23.68
N ILE A 7 20.33 8.07 22.70
CA ILE A 7 18.88 7.94 22.93
C ILE A 7 18.54 6.58 23.54
N ILE A 8 19.11 5.49 23.01
CA ILE A 8 18.90 4.14 23.52
C ILE A 8 19.34 4.05 24.99
N ASN A 9 20.51 4.57 25.34
CA ASN A 9 21.02 4.55 26.72
C ASN A 9 20.11 5.32 27.67
N VAL A 10 19.62 6.50 27.26
CA VAL A 10 18.66 7.28 28.05
C VAL A 10 17.40 6.48 28.35
N LEU A 11 16.77 5.87 27.33
CA LEU A 11 15.53 5.12 27.52
C LEU A 11 15.74 3.86 28.38
N LYS A 12 16.88 3.17 28.23
CA LYS A 12 17.25 2.02 29.08
C LYS A 12 17.42 2.41 30.54
N GLU A 13 18.13 3.49 30.82
CA GLU A 13 18.42 3.92 32.19
C GLU A 13 17.22 4.54 32.89
N HIS A 14 16.44 5.33 32.16
CA HIS A 14 15.27 5.99 32.72
C HIS A 14 14.13 4.99 32.98
N GLY A 15 13.99 3.96 32.15
CA GLY A 15 13.04 2.86 32.34
C GLY A 15 11.56 3.25 32.20
N LYS A 16 11.27 4.42 31.64
CA LYS A 16 9.92 4.92 31.34
C LYS A 16 9.91 5.73 30.03
N PRO A 17 8.78 5.79 29.31
CA PRO A 17 8.65 6.60 28.11
C PRO A 17 8.93 8.09 28.36
N LEU A 18 9.63 8.74 27.45
CA LEU A 18 10.05 10.14 27.55
C LEU A 18 9.71 10.93 26.29
N SER A 19 9.51 12.25 26.43
CA SER A 19 9.41 13.11 25.24
C SER A 19 10.79 13.28 24.60
N HIS A 20 10.84 13.61 23.31
CA HIS A 20 12.10 13.87 22.60
C HIS A 20 12.92 15.00 23.26
N LYS A 21 12.25 15.97 23.90
CA LYS A 21 12.90 17.04 24.67
C LYS A 21 13.53 16.50 25.95
N ASP A 22 12.80 15.70 26.73
CA ASP A 22 13.33 15.12 27.97
C ASP A 22 14.50 14.18 27.68
N ILE A 23 14.45 13.46 26.56
CA ILE A 23 15.56 12.63 26.07
C ILE A 23 16.79 13.51 25.78
N TYR A 24 16.62 14.61 25.05
CA TYR A 24 17.71 15.54 24.79
C TYR A 24 18.31 16.09 26.10
N ASP A 25 17.46 16.56 27.02
CA ASP A 25 17.92 17.12 28.30
C ASP A 25 18.71 16.07 29.11
N TYR A 26 18.30 14.81 29.10
CA TYR A 26 19.02 13.71 29.74
C TYR A 26 20.36 13.39 29.06
N ILE A 27 20.44 13.41 27.72
CA ILE A 27 21.68 13.21 26.95
C ILE A 27 22.72 14.26 27.35
N ILE A 28 22.32 15.54 27.46
CA ILE A 28 23.22 16.63 27.86
C ILE A 28 23.66 16.47 29.31
N ASN A 29 22.72 16.21 30.23
CA ASN A 29 23.02 16.08 31.66
C ASN A 29 23.96 14.89 31.99
N LYS A 30 23.94 13.85 31.16
CA LYS A 30 24.82 12.67 31.30
C LYS A 30 26.05 12.70 30.40
N GLU A 31 26.21 13.75 29.59
CA GLU A 31 27.31 13.91 28.64
C GLU A 31 27.44 12.72 27.66
N TYR A 32 26.32 12.08 27.28
CA TYR A 32 26.33 10.94 26.35
C TYR A 32 26.67 11.32 24.92
N TYR A 33 26.32 12.54 24.51
CA TYR A 33 26.60 13.05 23.18
C TYR A 33 26.64 14.58 23.18
N SER A 34 27.51 15.17 22.34
CA SER A 34 27.58 16.61 22.12
C SER A 34 27.05 16.97 20.73
N PHE A 35 26.10 17.90 20.68
CA PHE A 35 25.44 18.29 19.44
C PHE A 35 26.10 19.53 18.81
N GLY A 36 26.46 19.45 17.53
CA GLY A 36 26.90 20.61 16.74
C GLY A 36 25.77 21.35 16.01
N ALA A 37 24.52 20.89 16.14
CA ALA A 37 23.38 21.46 15.42
C ALA A 37 22.85 22.73 16.09
N LYS A 38 22.30 23.66 15.29
CA LYS A 38 21.61 24.87 15.82
C LYS A 38 20.36 24.53 16.62
N ASP A 39 19.68 23.45 16.28
CA ASP A 39 18.52 22.91 17.02
C ASP A 39 18.74 21.42 17.32
N PRO A 40 19.46 21.10 18.42
CA PRO A 40 19.71 19.72 18.84
C PRO A 40 18.44 18.93 19.17
N VAL A 41 17.40 19.59 19.69
CA VAL A 41 16.13 18.95 20.07
C VAL A 41 15.43 18.42 18.82
N ALA A 42 15.41 19.19 17.74
CA ALA A 42 14.89 18.74 16.45
C ALA A 42 15.68 17.57 15.86
N VAL A 43 17.00 17.50 16.10
CA VAL A 43 17.82 16.35 15.67
C VAL A 43 17.41 15.09 16.43
N VAL A 44 17.29 15.15 17.77
CA VAL A 44 16.83 14.02 18.58
C VAL A 44 15.43 13.56 18.13
N ARG A 45 14.52 14.51 17.93
CA ARG A 45 13.18 14.22 17.38
C ARG A 45 13.28 13.51 16.02
N GLY A 46 14.10 14.01 15.11
CA GLY A 46 14.34 13.42 13.79
C GLY A 46 14.80 11.96 13.85
N GLU A 47 15.82 11.68 14.65
CA GLU A 47 16.36 10.33 14.85
C GLU A 47 15.30 9.40 15.45
N ILE A 48 14.57 9.85 16.46
CA ILE A 48 13.50 9.05 17.07
C ILE A 48 12.43 8.71 16.03
N ARG A 49 11.92 9.72 15.31
CA ARG A 49 10.85 9.58 14.33
C ARG A 49 11.25 8.66 13.17
N LYS A 50 12.43 8.86 12.56
CA LYS A 50 12.95 8.01 11.47
C LYS A 50 13.07 6.54 11.87
N HIS A 51 13.37 6.26 13.13
CA HIS A 51 13.54 4.91 13.68
C HIS A 51 12.31 4.41 14.46
N CYS A 52 11.17 5.08 14.37
CA CYS A 52 9.98 4.72 15.15
C CYS A 52 9.12 3.68 14.43
N TYR A 53 8.71 2.65 15.15
CA TYR A 53 7.77 1.64 14.69
C TYR A 53 6.39 2.25 14.42
N GLY A 54 5.77 1.87 13.31
CA GLY A 54 4.46 2.39 12.88
C GLY A 54 4.52 3.76 12.20
N ILE A 55 5.71 4.35 12.04
CA ILE A 55 5.93 5.56 11.24
C ILE A 55 6.81 5.18 10.06
N ASP A 56 6.25 5.36 8.87
CA ASP A 56 6.89 5.02 7.62
C ASP A 56 6.71 6.13 6.58
N PHE A 57 7.79 6.39 5.87
CA PHE A 57 7.93 7.38 4.81
C PHE A 57 9.24 7.05 4.07
N PRO A 58 9.46 7.53 2.83
CA PRO A 58 10.55 7.03 1.98
C PRO A 58 11.96 7.08 2.60
N SER A 59 12.24 8.06 3.45
CA SER A 59 13.50 8.26 4.18
C SER A 59 13.48 7.72 5.62
N ALA A 60 12.41 7.04 6.04
CA ALA A 60 12.35 6.37 7.33
C ALA A 60 13.33 5.19 7.35
N SER A 61 13.96 4.95 8.50
CA SER A 61 14.88 3.83 8.65
C SER A 61 14.12 2.50 8.62
N PRO A 62 14.63 1.48 7.90
CA PRO A 62 14.09 0.12 7.97
C PRO A 62 14.34 -0.51 9.36
N ARG A 63 15.40 -0.10 10.06
CA ARG A 63 15.67 -0.52 11.44
C ARG A 63 14.81 0.29 12.41
N LYS A 64 13.73 -0.31 12.90
CA LYS A 64 12.84 0.27 13.91
C LYS A 64 13.36 -0.02 15.32
N ILE A 65 13.56 1.03 16.10
CA ILE A 65 14.19 1.01 17.44
C ILE A 65 13.25 1.58 18.50
N PHE A 66 12.44 2.57 18.13
CA PHE A 66 11.58 3.30 19.06
C PHE A 66 10.11 2.98 18.80
N ILE A 67 9.25 3.25 19.77
CA ILE A 67 7.79 3.23 19.62
C ILE A 67 7.20 4.48 20.28
N GLU A 68 6.19 5.06 19.63
CA GLU A 68 5.39 6.12 20.22
C GLU A 68 4.34 5.51 21.17
N VAL A 69 4.40 5.88 22.44
CA VAL A 69 3.48 5.42 23.47
C VAL A 69 2.31 6.39 23.56
N LYS A 70 1.12 5.93 23.18
CA LYS A 70 -0.13 6.69 23.30
C LYS A 70 -0.48 6.87 24.78
N SER A 71 -0.42 8.11 25.27
CA SER A 71 -0.84 8.45 26.63
C SER A 71 -2.18 9.18 26.59
N VAL A 72 -3.22 8.57 27.16
CA VAL A 72 -4.56 9.15 27.22
C VAL A 72 -4.50 10.44 28.05
N GLY A 73 -4.84 11.58 27.44
CA GLY A 73 -4.87 12.89 28.11
C GLY A 73 -3.57 13.71 28.06
N GLN A 74 -2.49 13.20 27.44
CA GLN A 74 -1.28 14.00 27.20
C GLN A 74 -1.25 14.56 25.77
N SER A 75 -0.90 15.84 25.65
CA SER A 75 -0.79 16.53 24.36
C SER A 75 0.53 16.26 23.62
N LYS A 76 1.55 15.70 24.29
CA LYS A 76 2.88 15.47 23.72
C LYS A 76 3.13 13.97 23.58
N PRO A 77 3.69 13.51 22.46
CA PRO A 77 4.04 12.11 22.30
C PRO A 77 5.21 11.74 23.22
N LEU A 78 5.15 10.53 23.77
CA LEU A 78 6.23 9.91 24.51
C LEU A 78 6.80 8.74 23.71
N TYR A 79 8.08 8.47 23.88
CA TYR A 79 8.80 7.44 23.14
C TYR A 79 9.47 6.46 24.10
N ASP A 80 9.48 5.19 23.69
CA ASP A 80 10.16 4.10 24.39
C ASP A 80 10.86 3.18 23.37
N LEU A 81 11.62 2.20 23.85
CA LEU A 81 12.26 1.19 23.02
C LEU A 81 11.22 0.19 22.49
N TRP A 82 11.29 -0.07 21.20
CA TRP A 82 10.48 -1.10 20.55
C TRP A 82 11.00 -2.49 20.93
N GLN A 83 10.14 -3.29 21.58
CA GLN A 83 10.49 -4.64 22.08
C GLN A 83 10.15 -5.77 21.11
N GLY A 84 9.77 -5.46 19.86
CA GLY A 84 9.44 -6.47 18.85
C GLY A 84 8.11 -7.20 19.06
N GLN A 85 7.33 -6.85 20.09
CA GLN A 85 6.00 -7.41 20.35
C GLN A 85 4.92 -6.40 19.99
N VAL A 86 3.99 -6.81 19.14
CA VAL A 86 2.77 -6.05 18.83
C VAL A 86 1.75 -6.28 19.95
N SER A 87 2.01 -5.76 21.15
CA SER A 87 1.06 -5.82 22.26
C SER A 87 -0.06 -4.79 22.02
N ASN A 88 -1.21 -5.24 21.49
CA ASN A 88 -2.50 -4.55 21.48
C ASN A 88 -2.47 -3.03 21.24
N VAL A 89 -1.67 -2.57 20.27
CA VAL A 89 -1.83 -1.22 19.71
C VAL A 89 -2.99 -1.29 18.74
N SER A 90 -4.19 -1.10 19.29
CA SER A 90 -5.40 -0.76 18.53
C SER A 90 -5.06 0.03 17.28
N SER A 91 -5.58 -0.48 16.16
CA SER A 91 -5.63 0.11 14.82
C SER A 91 -5.17 1.56 14.77
N LEU A 92 -4.14 1.81 13.97
CA LEU A 92 -3.62 3.13 13.61
C LEU A 92 -4.74 3.95 12.95
N LYS A 93 -5.64 4.50 13.76
CA LYS A 93 -6.43 5.66 13.37
C LYS A 93 -5.43 6.78 13.14
N VAL A 94 -5.39 7.25 11.90
CA VAL A 94 -4.78 8.51 11.52
C VAL A 94 -5.57 9.61 12.22
N GLU A 95 -5.22 9.90 13.47
CA GLU A 95 -5.68 11.12 14.16
C GLU A 95 -4.60 12.20 14.07
N LYS A 96 -5.08 13.45 14.00
CA LYS A 96 -4.40 14.74 13.81
C LYS A 96 -2.87 14.71 13.91
N ALA A 97 -2.24 15.29 12.89
CA ALA A 97 -0.83 15.64 12.86
C ALA A 97 -0.32 16.09 14.24
N THR A 98 0.50 15.24 14.86
CA THR A 98 1.21 15.65 16.07
C THR A 98 2.16 16.79 15.67
N LYS A 99 2.39 17.76 16.56
CA LYS A 99 3.36 18.85 16.31
C LYS A 99 4.80 18.34 16.07
N ASP A 100 5.04 17.05 16.28
CA ASP A 100 6.34 16.40 16.22
C ASP A 100 6.59 15.66 14.89
N GLN A 101 5.61 15.63 13.97
CA GLN A 101 5.82 15.04 12.66
C GLN A 101 6.93 15.76 11.89
N LEU A 102 7.76 14.97 11.22
CA LEU A 102 8.75 15.51 10.31
C LEU A 102 8.09 16.04 9.03
N PRO A 103 8.67 17.05 8.36
CA PRO A 103 8.16 17.51 7.06
C PRO A 103 8.01 16.37 6.04
N GLU A 104 8.97 15.46 5.99
CA GLU A 104 8.97 14.27 5.11
C GLU A 104 7.77 13.35 5.39
N GLU A 105 7.42 13.16 6.67
CA GLU A 105 6.23 12.39 7.06
C GLU A 105 4.94 13.07 6.63
N ILE A 106 4.85 14.39 6.80
CA ILE A 106 3.67 15.17 6.41
C ILE A 106 3.51 15.10 4.88
N ILE A 107 4.59 15.29 4.14
CA ILE A 107 4.61 15.19 2.67
C ILE A 107 4.16 13.79 2.24
N HIS A 108 4.72 12.73 2.84
CA HIS A 108 4.34 11.36 2.50
C HIS A 108 2.87 11.07 2.83
N GLY A 109 2.38 11.51 4.00
CA GLY A 109 0.97 11.38 4.37
C GLY A 109 0.04 12.08 3.37
N LYS A 110 0.41 13.28 2.92
CA LYS A 110 -0.34 14.02 1.89
C LYS A 110 -0.26 13.38 0.51
N TYR A 111 0.87 12.76 0.18
CA TYR A 111 1.00 11.96 -1.02
C TYR A 111 0.05 10.76 -1.00
N LEU A 112 -0.02 10.01 0.10
CA LEU A 112 -0.95 8.87 0.22
C LEU A 112 -2.42 9.31 0.15
N GLU A 113 -2.76 10.44 0.78
CA GLU A 113 -4.09 11.06 0.68
C GLU A 113 -4.42 11.41 -0.79
N HIS A 114 -3.47 12.01 -1.50
CA HIS A 114 -3.62 12.34 -2.92
C HIS A 114 -3.82 11.07 -3.77
N ILE A 115 -3.00 10.03 -3.58
CA ILE A 115 -3.15 8.76 -4.30
C ILE A 115 -4.52 8.14 -4.03
N LYS A 116 -5.02 8.18 -2.79
CA LYS A 116 -6.36 7.71 -2.47
C LYS A 116 -7.44 8.49 -3.23
N THR A 117 -7.33 9.81 -3.32
CA THR A 117 -8.24 10.64 -4.12
C THR A 117 -8.18 10.27 -5.61
N ILE A 118 -6.98 10.08 -6.17
CA ILE A 118 -6.81 9.65 -7.57
C ILE A 118 -7.46 8.29 -7.81
N LYS A 119 -7.29 7.31 -6.91
CA LYS A 119 -7.95 5.99 -7.03
C LYS A 119 -9.47 6.11 -7.05
N ASN A 120 -10.06 6.96 -6.21
CA ASN A 120 -11.50 7.19 -6.23
C ASN A 120 -11.96 7.82 -7.55
N GLN A 121 -11.22 8.82 -8.06
CA GLN A 121 -11.52 9.46 -9.35
C GLN A 121 -11.40 8.48 -10.52
N LEU A 122 -10.41 7.57 -10.49
CA LEU A 122 -10.27 6.50 -11.47
C LEU A 122 -11.49 5.56 -11.43
N LEU A 123 -11.93 5.17 -10.24
CA LEU A 123 -13.09 4.29 -10.09
C LEU A 123 -14.37 4.94 -10.65
N ASP A 124 -14.58 6.23 -10.38
CA ASP A 124 -15.69 7.00 -10.93
C ASP A 124 -15.64 7.08 -12.47
N ALA A 125 -14.45 7.30 -13.04
CA ALA A 125 -14.23 7.33 -14.48
C ALA A 125 -14.51 5.95 -15.13
N ILE A 126 -14.07 4.87 -14.49
CA ILE A 126 -14.37 3.49 -14.92
C ILE A 126 -15.88 3.24 -14.91
N ASN A 127 -16.56 3.59 -13.83
CA ASN A 127 -18.01 3.40 -13.70
C ASN A 127 -18.81 4.24 -14.70
N SER A 128 -18.27 5.37 -15.16
CA SER A 128 -18.89 6.27 -16.13
C SER A 128 -18.57 5.93 -17.59
N SER A 129 -17.66 4.99 -17.85
CA SER A 129 -17.21 4.61 -19.19
C SER A 129 -18.23 3.72 -19.95
N ASP A 130 -17.86 3.12 -21.07
CA ASP A 130 -18.67 2.09 -21.74
C ASP A 130 -18.38 0.69 -21.13
N PRO A 131 -19.35 -0.24 -21.02
CA PRO A 131 -19.08 -1.59 -20.52
C PRO A 131 -17.90 -2.29 -21.22
N ALA A 132 -17.80 -2.18 -22.55
CA ALA A 132 -16.74 -2.82 -23.31
C ALA A 132 -15.37 -2.15 -23.04
N PHE A 133 -15.34 -0.91 -22.56
CA PHE A 133 -14.09 -0.30 -22.10
C PHE A 133 -13.56 -1.02 -20.85
N PHE A 134 -14.42 -1.40 -19.92
CA PHE A 134 -13.99 -2.08 -18.69
C PHE A 134 -13.34 -3.44 -18.97
N GLU A 135 -13.93 -4.21 -19.88
CA GLU A 135 -13.38 -5.49 -20.34
C GLU A 135 -11.99 -5.32 -20.96
N ARG A 136 -11.83 -4.33 -21.86
CA ARG A 136 -10.52 -4.00 -22.46
C ARG A 136 -9.51 -3.54 -21.42
N LEU A 137 -9.94 -2.73 -20.45
CA LEU A 137 -9.08 -2.17 -19.41
C LEU A 137 -8.39 -3.27 -18.60
N VAL A 138 -9.16 -4.25 -18.11
CA VAL A 138 -8.62 -5.31 -17.23
C VAL A 138 -7.70 -6.27 -17.99
N VAL A 139 -8.01 -6.57 -19.25
CA VAL A 139 -7.12 -7.34 -20.14
C VAL A 139 -5.80 -6.59 -20.37
N THR A 140 -5.88 -5.30 -20.67
CA THR A 140 -4.70 -4.44 -20.88
C THR A 140 -3.86 -4.34 -19.60
N LEU A 141 -4.49 -4.25 -18.44
CA LEU A 141 -3.80 -4.22 -17.16
C LEU A 141 -2.98 -5.50 -16.93
N LEU A 142 -3.57 -6.68 -17.14
CA LEU A 142 -2.86 -7.95 -16.95
C LEU A 142 -1.69 -8.11 -17.93
N LEU A 143 -1.85 -7.67 -19.18
CA LEU A 143 -0.75 -7.64 -20.15
C LEU A 143 0.38 -6.72 -19.68
N LYS A 144 0.04 -5.52 -19.20
CA LYS A 144 1.02 -4.54 -18.68
C LYS A 144 1.74 -5.02 -17.41
N MET A 145 1.07 -5.85 -16.60
CA MET A 145 1.66 -6.51 -15.44
C MET A 145 2.53 -7.73 -15.82
N GLY A 146 2.58 -8.13 -17.09
CA GLY A 146 3.44 -9.21 -17.59
C GLY A 146 2.82 -10.61 -17.56
N TYR A 147 1.50 -10.76 -17.47
CA TYR A 147 0.83 -12.07 -17.44
C TYR A 147 0.71 -12.75 -18.81
N GLY A 148 1.07 -12.08 -19.90
CA GLY A 148 1.01 -12.64 -21.25
C GLY A 148 2.40 -12.80 -21.86
N TRP A 149 2.56 -13.77 -22.77
CA TRP A 149 3.82 -13.99 -23.49
C TRP A 149 4.26 -12.80 -24.37
N HIS A 150 3.33 -11.88 -24.69
CA HIS A 150 3.56 -10.67 -25.46
C HIS A 150 2.54 -9.58 -25.12
N GLU A 151 2.99 -8.34 -24.99
CA GLU A 151 2.18 -7.21 -24.50
C GLU A 151 0.95 -6.89 -25.36
N SER A 152 0.97 -7.18 -26.66
CA SER A 152 -0.13 -6.86 -27.59
C SER A 152 -0.82 -8.07 -28.23
N GLU A 153 -0.24 -9.26 -28.11
CA GLU A 153 -0.70 -10.46 -28.85
C GLU A 153 -1.18 -11.58 -27.93
N ALA A 154 -0.80 -11.55 -26.65
CA ALA A 154 -1.17 -12.59 -25.71
C ALA A 154 -2.63 -12.48 -25.23
N GLY A 155 -3.22 -11.29 -25.27
CA GLY A 155 -4.57 -11.05 -24.76
C GLY A 155 -5.60 -10.87 -25.85
N LYS A 156 -6.75 -11.51 -25.67
CA LYS A 156 -7.93 -11.35 -26.51
C LYS A 156 -9.13 -10.95 -25.65
N VAL A 157 -9.79 -9.87 -26.03
CA VAL A 157 -11.11 -9.49 -25.51
C VAL A 157 -12.15 -10.24 -26.33
N ILE A 158 -13.05 -10.95 -25.65
CA ILE A 158 -14.06 -11.81 -26.28
C ILE A 158 -15.43 -11.11 -26.36
N GLY A 159 -15.68 -10.16 -25.44
CA GLY A 159 -16.94 -9.48 -25.15
C GLY A 159 -18.04 -9.46 -26.22
N GLY A 160 -19.28 -9.67 -25.77
CA GLY A 160 -20.48 -9.56 -26.61
C GLY A 160 -21.63 -10.42 -26.08
N ALA A 161 -22.82 -10.27 -26.67
CA ALA A 161 -23.96 -11.11 -26.30
C ALA A 161 -23.67 -12.58 -26.66
N GLY A 162 -23.51 -13.43 -25.64
CA GLY A 162 -23.26 -14.88 -25.80
C GLY A 162 -21.85 -15.36 -25.42
N ASP A 163 -21.09 -14.56 -24.69
CA ASP A 163 -19.72 -14.89 -24.22
C ASP A 163 -19.64 -15.90 -23.07
N GLU A 164 -20.77 -16.47 -22.66
CA GLU A 164 -20.88 -17.44 -21.57
C GLU A 164 -20.21 -16.95 -20.27
N GLY A 165 -20.07 -15.65 -20.03
CA GLY A 165 -19.40 -15.12 -18.83
C GLY A 165 -17.87 -15.11 -18.89
N ILE A 166 -17.26 -15.09 -20.09
CA ILE A 166 -15.82 -14.87 -20.28
C ILE A 166 -15.60 -13.63 -21.13
N ASP A 167 -15.08 -12.57 -20.51
CA ASP A 167 -14.85 -11.28 -21.19
C ASP A 167 -13.47 -11.20 -21.84
N GLY A 168 -12.50 -11.99 -21.37
CA GLY A 168 -11.15 -12.01 -21.91
C GLY A 168 -10.37 -13.29 -21.63
N ILE A 169 -9.34 -13.52 -22.43
CA ILE A 169 -8.37 -14.61 -22.27
C ILE A 169 -6.97 -14.06 -22.49
N ILE A 170 -6.04 -14.40 -21.59
CA ILE A 170 -4.60 -14.20 -21.75
C ILE A 170 -3.93 -15.54 -21.98
N ASN A 171 -3.13 -15.67 -23.02
CA ASN A 171 -2.20 -16.78 -23.20
C ASN A 171 -0.90 -16.47 -22.44
N GLU A 172 -0.55 -17.28 -21.46
CA GLU A 172 0.70 -17.10 -20.70
C GLU A 172 1.93 -17.50 -21.53
N ASP A 173 1.74 -18.42 -22.49
CA ASP A 173 2.78 -18.88 -23.40
C ASP A 173 2.39 -18.70 -24.88
N LYS A 174 3.39 -18.73 -25.75
CA LYS A 174 3.23 -18.49 -27.20
C LYS A 174 2.40 -19.56 -27.92
N LEU A 175 2.36 -20.79 -27.40
CA LEU A 175 1.59 -21.89 -27.97
C LEU A 175 0.14 -21.90 -27.45
N GLY A 176 -0.16 -21.12 -26.41
CA GLY A 176 -1.49 -21.01 -25.82
C GLY A 176 -1.91 -22.27 -25.06
N LEU A 177 -0.96 -22.96 -24.44
CA LEU A 177 -1.21 -24.15 -23.61
C LEU A 177 -1.77 -23.74 -22.25
N GLU A 178 -1.21 -22.67 -21.69
CA GLU A 178 -1.61 -22.08 -20.42
C GLU A 178 -2.39 -20.77 -20.67
N LYS A 179 -3.59 -20.69 -20.10
CA LYS A 179 -4.52 -19.57 -20.30
C LYS A 179 -5.08 -19.07 -18.98
N ILE A 180 -5.16 -17.75 -18.87
CA ILE A 180 -5.88 -17.06 -17.80
C ILE A 180 -7.19 -16.53 -18.37
N TYR A 181 -8.30 -16.97 -17.78
CA TYR A 181 -9.63 -16.52 -18.15
C TYR A 181 -10.05 -15.32 -17.31
N ILE A 182 -10.74 -14.37 -17.91
CA ILE A 182 -11.08 -13.10 -17.28
C ILE A 182 -12.58 -12.86 -17.37
N GLN A 183 -13.17 -12.47 -16.25
CA GLN A 183 -14.48 -11.85 -16.17
C GLN A 183 -14.35 -10.48 -15.51
N ALA A 184 -15.10 -9.50 -15.99
CA ALA A 184 -15.08 -8.10 -15.63
C ALA A 184 -16.52 -7.61 -15.39
N LYS A 185 -16.95 -7.54 -14.14
CA LYS A 185 -18.27 -6.99 -13.78
C LYS A 185 -18.16 -5.53 -13.34
N ARG A 186 -18.70 -4.63 -14.15
CA ARG A 186 -18.81 -3.22 -13.78
C ARG A 186 -20.05 -2.99 -12.92
N TYR A 187 -19.85 -2.74 -11.63
CA TYR A 187 -20.93 -2.47 -10.67
C TYR A 187 -20.68 -1.17 -9.93
N ASN A 188 -21.75 -0.38 -9.76
CA ASN A 188 -21.73 0.82 -8.93
C ASN A 188 -22.39 0.51 -7.59
N ASN A 189 -21.62 0.51 -6.50
CA ASN A 189 -22.08 0.30 -5.12
C ASN A 189 -22.88 -0.98 -4.84
N LYS A 190 -22.92 -1.94 -5.78
CA LYS A 190 -23.52 -3.27 -5.63
C LYS A 190 -22.42 -4.27 -5.32
N LYS A 191 -22.50 -4.97 -4.19
CA LYS A 191 -21.56 -6.07 -3.89
C LYS A 191 -21.77 -7.23 -4.87
N VAL A 192 -20.68 -7.84 -5.32
CA VAL A 192 -20.71 -9.01 -6.19
C VAL A 192 -21.21 -10.22 -5.38
N PRO A 193 -22.36 -10.81 -5.76
CA PRO A 193 -22.89 -11.98 -5.06
C PRO A 193 -22.14 -13.26 -5.45
N PRO A 194 -22.22 -14.32 -4.64
CA PRO A 194 -21.57 -15.59 -4.92
C PRO A 194 -22.11 -16.31 -6.16
N SER A 195 -23.29 -15.93 -6.66
CA SER A 195 -23.83 -16.47 -7.91
C SER A 195 -22.97 -16.14 -9.13
N GLU A 196 -22.42 -14.91 -9.20
CA GLU A 196 -21.55 -14.49 -10.31
C GLU A 196 -20.25 -15.29 -10.33
N ILE A 197 -19.69 -15.57 -9.14
CA ILE A 197 -18.48 -16.39 -9.02
C ILE A 197 -18.76 -17.84 -9.44
N ARG A 198 -19.91 -18.40 -9.05
CA ARG A 198 -20.31 -19.76 -9.48
C ARG A 198 -20.58 -19.84 -10.98
N GLU A 199 -21.17 -18.80 -11.57
CA GLU A 199 -21.36 -18.71 -13.01
C GLU A 199 -20.02 -18.73 -13.73
N PHE A 200 -19.07 -17.89 -13.31
CA PHE A 200 -17.72 -17.85 -13.85
C PHE A 200 -16.99 -19.21 -13.71
N ILE A 201 -17.09 -19.87 -12.56
CA ILE A 201 -16.57 -21.24 -12.36
C ILE A 201 -17.20 -22.22 -13.36
N GLY A 202 -18.51 -22.10 -13.61
CA GLY A 202 -19.23 -22.90 -14.59
C GLY A 202 -18.68 -22.71 -16.01
N SER A 203 -18.48 -21.46 -16.41
CA SER A 203 -17.89 -21.08 -17.70
C SER A 203 -16.47 -21.60 -17.85
N MET A 204 -15.65 -21.46 -16.82
CA MET A 204 -14.29 -22.00 -16.78
C MET A 204 -14.28 -23.52 -16.95
N ASN A 205 -15.16 -24.25 -16.27
CA ASN A 205 -15.28 -25.71 -16.40
C ASN A 205 -15.61 -26.12 -17.84
N GLN A 206 -16.55 -25.44 -18.49
CA GLN A 206 -16.94 -25.74 -19.88
C GLN A 206 -15.78 -25.53 -20.87
N LYS A 207 -14.84 -24.62 -20.56
CA LYS A 207 -13.65 -24.35 -21.38
C LYS A 207 -12.42 -25.16 -20.94
N GLY A 208 -12.52 -26.01 -19.91
CA GLY A 208 -11.38 -26.73 -19.33
C GLY A 208 -10.31 -25.80 -18.72
N ALA A 209 -10.73 -24.65 -18.20
CA ALA A 209 -9.84 -23.63 -17.65
C ALA A 209 -9.48 -23.90 -16.19
N HIS A 210 -8.22 -23.66 -15.83
CA HIS A 210 -7.71 -23.84 -14.46
C HIS A 210 -7.30 -22.53 -13.78
N LYS A 211 -7.14 -21.43 -14.52
CA LYS A 211 -6.73 -20.12 -13.99
C LYS A 211 -7.74 -19.05 -14.40
N GLY A 212 -8.19 -18.26 -13.42
CA GLY A 212 -9.20 -17.23 -13.63
C GLY A 212 -8.92 -15.98 -12.81
N VAL A 213 -9.21 -14.82 -13.37
CA VAL A 213 -9.25 -13.56 -12.64
C VAL A 213 -10.62 -12.92 -12.82
N PHE A 214 -11.30 -12.66 -11.71
CA PHE A 214 -12.58 -11.97 -11.70
C PHE A 214 -12.38 -10.54 -11.22
N PHE A 215 -12.57 -9.58 -12.11
CA PHE A 215 -12.52 -8.16 -11.81
C PHE A 215 -13.92 -7.61 -11.51
N SER A 216 -13.98 -6.70 -10.55
CA SER A 216 -15.17 -5.89 -10.28
C SER A 216 -14.78 -4.45 -10.01
N SER A 217 -15.58 -3.49 -10.49
CA SER A 217 -15.47 -2.08 -10.05
C SER A 217 -16.15 -1.79 -8.70
N SER A 218 -16.48 -2.86 -7.97
CA SER A 218 -17.13 -2.85 -6.65
C SER A 218 -16.51 -3.94 -5.76
N TYR A 219 -17.11 -4.21 -4.60
CA TYR A 219 -16.63 -5.16 -3.60
C TYR A 219 -17.26 -6.55 -3.74
N PHE A 220 -16.57 -7.59 -3.26
CA PHE A 220 -17.12 -8.94 -3.14
C PHE A 220 -17.80 -9.17 -1.79
N THR A 221 -18.82 -10.02 -1.74
CA THR A 221 -19.30 -10.52 -0.44
C THR A 221 -18.37 -11.60 0.10
N GLU A 222 -18.38 -11.83 1.41
CA GLU A 222 -17.64 -12.96 2.01
C GLU A 222 -18.01 -14.31 1.39
N GLN A 223 -19.30 -14.49 1.06
CA GLN A 223 -19.74 -15.71 0.38
C GLN A 223 -19.18 -15.83 -1.04
N ALA A 224 -18.97 -14.71 -1.75
CA ALA A 224 -18.35 -14.71 -3.07
C ALA A 224 -16.87 -15.08 -2.98
N MET A 225 -16.13 -14.51 -2.02
CA MET A 225 -14.74 -14.89 -1.73
C MET A 225 -14.62 -16.38 -1.40
N ASN A 226 -15.46 -16.87 -0.47
CA ASN A 226 -15.51 -18.29 -0.12
C ASN A 226 -15.87 -19.19 -1.32
N SER A 227 -16.62 -18.70 -2.30
CA SER A 227 -16.98 -19.48 -3.51
C SER A 227 -15.79 -19.64 -4.44
N ALA A 228 -14.94 -18.62 -4.57
CA ALA A 228 -13.71 -18.69 -5.35
C ALA A 228 -12.68 -19.63 -4.70
N GLU A 229 -12.50 -19.53 -3.38
CA GLU A 229 -11.57 -20.39 -2.62
C GLU A 229 -11.92 -21.89 -2.68
N LYS A 230 -13.23 -22.21 -2.79
CA LYS A 230 -13.73 -23.59 -2.84
C LYS A 230 -13.75 -24.19 -4.25
N ALA A 231 -13.34 -23.44 -5.28
CA ALA A 231 -13.32 -23.93 -6.65
C ALA A 231 -12.22 -24.99 -6.83
N GLN A 232 -12.58 -26.27 -6.66
CA GLN A 232 -11.64 -27.38 -6.75
C GLN A 232 -11.01 -27.48 -8.15
N GLY A 233 -9.69 -27.63 -8.20
CA GLY A 233 -8.96 -27.75 -9.46
C GLY A 233 -8.83 -26.44 -10.25
N MET A 234 -9.18 -25.30 -9.64
CA MET A 234 -9.05 -23.97 -10.23
C MET A 234 -8.34 -23.02 -9.28
N ASN A 235 -7.62 -22.06 -9.85
CA ASN A 235 -7.07 -20.91 -9.13
C ASN A 235 -7.79 -19.65 -9.62
N ILE A 236 -8.64 -19.09 -8.75
CA ILE A 236 -9.45 -17.90 -9.06
C ILE A 236 -9.01 -16.76 -8.16
N THR A 237 -8.51 -15.69 -8.77
CA THR A 237 -8.18 -14.44 -8.08
C THR A 237 -9.32 -13.44 -8.23
N LEU A 238 -9.77 -12.85 -7.13
CA LEU A 238 -10.79 -11.80 -7.12
C LEU A 238 -10.11 -10.44 -6.96
N ILE A 239 -10.36 -9.51 -7.89
CA ILE A 239 -9.82 -8.15 -7.86
C ILE A 239 -10.98 -7.16 -7.77
N ASP A 240 -11.07 -6.45 -6.64
CA ASP A 240 -12.13 -5.47 -6.40
C ASP A 240 -11.77 -4.07 -6.91
N GLY A 241 -12.69 -3.12 -6.78
CA GLY A 241 -12.51 -1.77 -7.31
C GLY A 241 -11.32 -1.01 -6.68
N GLU A 242 -11.03 -1.25 -5.40
CA GLU A 242 -9.92 -0.60 -4.72
C GLU A 242 -8.59 -1.17 -5.20
N GLN A 243 -8.47 -2.50 -5.25
CA GLN A 243 -7.26 -3.18 -5.71
C GLN A 243 -7.01 -2.94 -7.20
N LEU A 244 -8.06 -2.90 -8.02
CA LEU A 244 -7.96 -2.53 -9.43
C LEU A 244 -7.32 -1.14 -9.59
N CYS A 245 -7.84 -0.13 -8.88
CA CYS A 245 -7.31 1.23 -8.98
C CYS A 245 -5.88 1.35 -8.45
N GLU A 246 -5.51 0.57 -7.43
CA GLU A 246 -4.13 0.45 -6.97
C GLU A 246 -3.21 -0.06 -8.10
N TYR A 247 -3.58 -1.15 -8.77
CA TYR A 247 -2.78 -1.68 -9.88
C TYR A 247 -2.72 -0.73 -11.07
N LEU A 248 -3.79 0.00 -11.37
CA LEU A 248 -3.78 1.02 -12.43
C LEU A 248 -2.78 2.13 -12.11
N VAL A 249 -2.77 2.65 -10.88
CA VAL A 249 -1.81 3.69 -10.46
C VAL A 249 -0.38 3.17 -10.51
N GLN A 250 -0.11 1.98 -9.97
CA GLN A 250 1.22 1.36 -9.97
C GLN A 250 1.77 1.16 -11.39
N ASN A 251 0.90 0.82 -12.34
CA ASN A 251 1.25 0.62 -13.74
C ASN A 251 1.09 1.89 -14.59
N GLY A 252 0.81 3.05 -13.99
CA GLY A 252 0.64 4.32 -14.70
C GLY A 252 -0.45 4.27 -15.79
N MET A 253 -1.54 3.56 -15.54
CA MET A 253 -2.69 3.44 -16.44
C MET A 253 -3.83 4.35 -15.99
N GLY A 254 -4.41 5.10 -16.92
CA GLY A 254 -5.48 6.06 -16.61
C GLY A 254 -5.02 7.29 -15.82
N VAL A 255 -3.73 7.43 -15.56
CA VAL A 255 -3.12 8.55 -14.80
C VAL A 255 -1.97 9.17 -15.58
N ALA A 256 -1.72 10.46 -15.35
CA ALA A 256 -0.60 11.19 -15.94
C ALA A 256 0.28 11.79 -14.83
N LYS A 257 1.60 11.73 -15.01
CA LYS A 257 2.54 12.41 -14.11
C LYS A 257 2.50 13.92 -14.41
N VAL A 258 2.11 14.71 -13.43
CA VAL A 258 1.99 16.18 -13.56
C VAL A 258 3.28 16.89 -13.16
N SER A 259 3.91 16.48 -12.05
CA SER A 259 5.16 17.05 -11.54
C SER A 259 5.94 16.05 -10.68
N THR A 260 7.20 16.35 -10.38
CA THR A 260 8.06 15.59 -9.46
C THR A 260 8.69 16.56 -8.46
N TYR A 261 8.76 16.16 -7.19
CA TYR A 261 9.41 16.91 -6.12
C TYR A 261 10.57 16.09 -5.58
N GLU A 262 11.76 16.68 -5.54
CA GLU A 262 12.94 16.07 -4.94
C GLU A 262 13.00 16.40 -3.44
N LEU A 263 13.31 15.40 -2.63
CA LEU A 263 13.60 15.57 -1.21
C LEU A 263 15.12 15.48 -1.01
N TYR A 264 15.68 16.47 -0.32
CA TYR A 264 17.13 16.53 -0.06
C TYR A 264 17.40 16.30 1.42
N GLU A 265 18.47 15.55 1.70
CA GLU A 265 19.10 15.49 3.01
C GLU A 265 20.54 16.00 2.92
N ILE A 266 21.10 16.44 4.05
CA ILE A 266 22.49 16.87 4.10
C ILE A 266 23.37 15.63 3.96
N ASP A 267 24.14 15.56 2.89
CA ASP A 267 25.25 14.62 2.77
C ASP A 267 26.37 15.07 3.72
N ARG A 268 26.53 14.36 4.83
CA ARG A 268 27.57 14.69 5.82
C ARG A 268 28.97 14.31 5.33
N ASN A 269 29.10 13.27 4.50
CA ASN A 269 30.40 12.83 3.99
C ASN A 269 31.04 13.91 3.10
N PHE A 270 30.23 14.72 2.44
CA PHE A 270 30.73 15.86 1.66
C PHE A 270 31.53 16.86 2.50
N PHE A 271 31.24 16.99 3.80
CA PHE A 271 31.92 17.94 4.68
C PHE A 271 33.14 17.35 5.40
N ASP A 272 33.42 16.06 5.21
CA ASP A 272 34.59 15.36 5.76
C ASP A 272 35.76 15.26 4.73
N LEU A 273 35.72 16.12 3.69
CA LEU A 273 36.76 16.26 2.65
C LEU A 273 38.06 16.91 3.16
#